data_AF-A0A817RY15-F1
#
_entry.id   AF-A0A817RY15-F1
#
_cell.length_a   1.000
_cell.length_b   1.000
_cell.length_c   1.000
_cell.angle_alpha   90.00
_cell.angle_beta   90.00
_cell.angle_gamma   90.00
#
_symmetry.space_group_name_H-M   'P 1'
#
loop_
_entity.id
_entity.type
_entity.pdbx_description
1 polymer ?
#
loop_
_entity_poly.entity_id
_entity_poly.type
_entity_poly.pdbx_seq_one_letter_code
_entity_poly.pdbx_strand_id
1 'polypeptide(L)'
;MNETPLCPCQVSIMWDGDQFGFNVDPSCDARKSGYWNCRFHQGAKGCYRRKSTKSAAGAQCCYDKNGIWIADWNKGAGTLDMYYPQTLTTISTYQHFFSDVLSYFSCCIGASKILNSCEHYMKYRPPGKCEHLLLTPVYASGDPDSLTLTTSPCRLNEYC
;
A
#
# COMPACT_ATOMS: atom_id res chain seq x y z
N MET A 1 -15.01 -10.52 5.80
CA MET A 1 -13.54 -10.46 5.97
C MET A 1 -12.98 -9.81 4.70
N ASN A 2 -12.32 -8.66 4.81
CA ASN A 2 -11.63 -8.03 3.68
C ASN A 2 -10.21 -8.60 3.61
N GLU A 3 -10.01 -9.60 2.77
CA GLU A 3 -8.68 -10.13 2.47
C GLU A 3 -7.94 -9.10 1.61
N THR A 4 -6.94 -8.43 2.18
CA THR A 4 -6.06 -7.52 1.42
C THR A 4 -4.95 -8.33 0.73
N PRO A 5 -4.57 -7.97 -0.51
CA PRO A 5 -3.51 -8.70 -1.22
C PRO A 5 -2.18 -8.66 -0.47
N LEU A 6 -1.44 -9.78 -0.51
CA LEU A 6 -0.07 -9.85 0.00
C LEU A 6 0.91 -9.20 -0.98
N CYS A 7 1.86 -8.43 -0.46
CA CYS A 7 2.88 -7.79 -1.27
C CYS A 7 3.89 -8.82 -1.78
N PRO A 8 4.34 -8.76 -3.04
CA PRO A 8 5.56 -9.45 -3.43
C PRO A 8 6.73 -9.00 -2.53
N CYS A 9 7.51 -9.91 -1.95
CA CYS A 9 8.71 -9.53 -1.18
C CYS A 9 9.78 -8.88 -2.08
N GLN A 10 9.75 -9.17 -3.38
CA GLN A 10 10.66 -8.61 -4.36
C GLN A 10 9.94 -8.33 -5.69
N VAL A 11 10.33 -7.27 -6.36
CA VAL A 11 9.88 -6.89 -7.71
C VAL A 11 11.06 -6.69 -8.64
N SER A 12 10.79 -6.74 -9.94
CA SER A 12 11.75 -6.40 -10.99
C SER A 12 12.20 -4.95 -10.86
N ILE A 13 13.53 -4.74 -10.88
CA ILE A 13 14.15 -3.40 -10.89
C ILE A 13 13.97 -2.67 -12.23
N MET A 14 13.38 -3.33 -13.24
CA MET A 14 12.96 -2.67 -14.49
C MET A 14 11.65 -1.88 -14.31
N TRP A 15 10.95 -2.09 -13.19
CA TRP A 15 9.72 -1.37 -12.82
C TRP A 15 8.63 -1.46 -13.88
N ASP A 16 8.30 -2.70 -14.25
CA ASP A 16 7.23 -3.02 -15.20
C ASP A 16 5.87 -2.46 -14.72
N GLY A 17 4.96 -2.20 -15.67
CA GLY A 17 3.68 -1.54 -15.41
C GLY A 17 2.70 -2.36 -14.56
N ASP A 18 2.76 -3.68 -14.67
CA ASP A 18 2.08 -4.64 -13.80
C ASP A 18 3.09 -5.69 -13.34
N GLN A 19 3.09 -6.00 -12.05
CA GLN A 19 3.86 -7.10 -11.49
C GLN A 19 2.98 -7.88 -10.53
N PHE A 20 2.79 -9.18 -10.78
CA PHE A 20 1.96 -10.07 -9.96
C PHE A 20 0.50 -9.58 -9.79
N GLY A 21 -0.05 -8.88 -10.80
CA GLY A 21 -1.38 -8.28 -10.75
C GLY A 21 -1.46 -7.02 -9.88
N PHE A 22 -0.32 -6.44 -9.49
CA PHE A 22 -0.25 -5.10 -8.90
C PHE A 22 0.14 -4.07 -9.96
N ASN A 23 -0.56 -2.96 -9.95
CA ASN A 23 -0.34 -1.85 -10.87
C ASN A 23 0.55 -0.78 -10.23
N VAL A 24 1.35 -0.09 -11.04
CA VAL A 24 2.19 1.02 -10.55
C VAL A 24 1.35 2.08 -9.83
N ASP A 25 1.81 2.53 -8.66
CA ASP A 25 1.26 3.70 -7.99
C ASP A 25 1.71 4.98 -8.73
N PRO A 26 0.79 5.76 -9.33
CA PRO A 26 1.17 6.95 -10.07
C PRO A 26 1.81 8.05 -9.23
N SER A 27 1.60 8.04 -7.90
CA SER A 27 2.17 8.98 -6.92
C SER A 27 3.53 8.52 -6.39
N CYS A 28 3.95 7.28 -6.65
CA CYS A 28 5.29 6.78 -6.37
C CYS A 28 5.73 5.80 -7.47
N ASP A 29 5.98 6.35 -8.66
CA ASP A 29 6.41 5.60 -9.83
C ASP A 29 7.93 5.70 -9.95
N ALA A 30 8.63 4.56 -9.90
CA ALA A 30 10.08 4.50 -9.95
C ALA A 30 10.69 5.09 -11.23
N ARG A 31 9.92 5.18 -12.31
CA ARG A 31 10.31 5.73 -13.61
C ARG A 31 10.16 7.25 -13.67
N LYS A 32 9.42 7.84 -12.72
CA LYS A 32 9.25 9.29 -12.63
C LYS A 32 10.32 9.90 -11.74
N SER A 33 10.85 11.03 -12.17
CA SER A 33 11.67 11.94 -11.35
C SER A 33 10.86 13.18 -11.04
N GLY A 34 10.75 13.55 -9.77
CA GLY A 34 10.05 14.78 -9.37
C GLY A 34 9.95 14.91 -7.86
N TYR A 35 9.89 16.15 -7.38
CA TYR A 35 9.81 16.46 -5.95
C TYR A 35 8.62 15.79 -5.24
N TRP A 36 7.49 15.64 -5.95
CA TRP A 36 6.28 15.02 -5.42
C TRP A 36 6.25 13.49 -5.54
N ASN A 37 7.18 12.88 -6.27
CA ASN A 37 7.21 11.43 -6.44
C ASN A 37 7.66 10.76 -5.14
N CYS A 38 6.90 9.76 -4.67
CA CYS A 38 7.19 9.02 -3.43
C CYS A 38 7.29 9.90 -2.18
N ARG A 39 6.68 11.10 -2.17
CA ARG A 39 6.85 12.08 -1.08
C ARG A 39 6.40 11.57 0.28
N PHE A 40 5.43 10.66 0.31
CA PHE A 40 4.88 10.03 1.51
C PHE A 40 5.58 8.72 1.90
N HIS A 41 6.46 8.21 1.04
CA HIS A 41 7.18 6.96 1.22
C HIS A 41 8.69 7.22 1.12
N GLN A 42 9.21 8.06 2.03
CA GLN A 42 10.62 8.45 2.02
C GLN A 42 11.52 7.22 2.22
N GLY A 43 12.24 6.85 1.16
CA GLY A 43 13.07 5.63 1.10
C GLY A 43 12.62 4.64 0.02
N ALA A 44 11.36 4.71 -0.41
CA ALA A 44 10.87 3.94 -1.54
C ALA A 44 11.39 4.50 -2.86
N LYS A 45 11.77 3.60 -3.77
CA LYS A 45 12.02 3.90 -5.17
C LYS A 45 10.73 3.87 -5.98
N GLY A 46 9.84 2.93 -5.70
CA GLY A 46 8.55 2.81 -6.35
C GLY A 46 7.56 2.01 -5.52
N CYS A 47 6.28 2.22 -5.78
CA CYS A 47 5.20 1.48 -5.15
C CYS A 47 4.24 0.89 -6.19
N TYR A 48 3.57 -0.18 -5.77
CA TYR A 48 2.59 -0.93 -6.53
C TYR A 48 1.31 -1.07 -5.70
N ARG A 49 0.14 -1.12 -6.34
CA ARG A 49 -1.15 -1.27 -5.66
C ARG A 49 -1.98 -2.40 -6.24
N ARG A 50 -2.74 -3.06 -5.37
CA ARG A 50 -3.75 -4.04 -5.78
C ARG A 50 -4.98 -3.95 -4.91
N LYS A 51 -6.15 -4.07 -5.54
CA LYS A 51 -7.44 -4.13 -4.88
C LYS A 51 -7.70 -5.53 -4.32
N SER A 52 -8.35 -5.61 -3.17
CA SER A 52 -8.97 -6.83 -2.67
C SER A 52 -10.03 -7.36 -3.63
N THR A 53 -10.09 -8.67 -3.82
CA THR A 53 -11.14 -9.32 -4.63
C THR A 53 -12.49 -9.35 -3.92
N LYS A 54 -12.50 -9.23 -2.59
CA LYS A 54 -13.69 -9.38 -1.74
C LYS A 54 -14.22 -8.05 -1.23
N SER A 55 -13.54 -6.94 -1.50
CA SER A 55 -13.87 -5.65 -0.86
C SER A 55 -13.35 -4.41 -1.59
N ALA A 56 -13.70 -3.24 -1.05
CA ALA A 56 -13.15 -1.97 -1.51
C ALA A 56 -11.70 -1.74 -1.07
N ALA A 57 -11.17 -2.51 -0.11
CA ALA A 57 -9.82 -2.34 0.41
C ALA A 57 -8.73 -2.67 -0.61
N GLY A 58 -7.50 -2.25 -0.32
CA GLY A 58 -6.33 -2.53 -1.15
C GLY A 58 -5.06 -2.66 -0.34
N ALA A 59 -3.98 -2.96 -1.04
CA ALA A 59 -2.63 -2.89 -0.49
C ALA A 59 -1.78 -2.01 -1.41
N GLN A 60 -1.03 -1.10 -0.80
CA GLN A 60 0.06 -0.38 -1.43
C GLN A 60 1.38 -0.98 -0.92
N CYS A 61 2.17 -1.50 -1.85
CA CYS A 61 3.43 -2.19 -1.59
C CYS A 61 4.57 -1.33 -2.13
N CYS A 62 5.45 -0.87 -1.25
CA CYS A 62 6.57 0.00 -1.62
C CYS A 62 7.90 -0.73 -1.49
N TYR A 63 8.81 -0.39 -2.39
CA TYR A 63 10.05 -1.11 -2.63
C TYR A 63 11.24 -0.16 -2.66
N ASP A 64 12.38 -0.62 -2.15
CA ASP A 64 13.63 0.11 -2.23
C ASP A 64 14.20 0.11 -3.66
N LYS A 65 15.37 0.74 -3.85
CA LYS A 65 16.03 0.80 -5.16
C LYS A 65 16.44 -0.57 -5.73
N ASN A 66 16.52 -1.60 -4.90
CA ASN A 66 16.88 -2.97 -5.29
C ASN A 66 15.63 -3.82 -5.55
N GLY A 67 14.43 -3.22 -5.49
CA GLY A 67 13.17 -3.93 -5.66
C GLY A 67 12.79 -4.76 -4.44
N ILE A 68 13.37 -4.50 -3.26
CA ILE A 68 13.05 -5.24 -2.02
C ILE A 68 11.93 -4.52 -1.28
N TRP A 69 10.93 -5.29 -0.85
CA TRP A 69 9.79 -4.77 -0.12
C TRP A 69 10.21 -4.12 1.21
N ILE A 70 9.68 -2.94 1.48
CA ILE A 70 9.98 -2.18 2.69
C ILE A 70 8.95 -2.54 3.77
N ALA A 71 9.41 -3.21 4.84
CA ALA A 71 8.56 -3.61 5.96
C ALA A 71 8.36 -2.49 7.01
N ASP A 72 9.35 -1.62 7.15
CA ASP A 72 9.38 -0.59 8.19
C ASP A 72 8.70 0.69 7.68
N TRP A 73 7.59 1.05 8.31
CA TRP A 73 6.82 2.26 7.96
C TRP A 73 7.63 3.55 8.13
N ASN A 74 8.65 3.55 9.00
CA ASN A 74 9.56 4.69 9.14
C ASN A 74 10.57 4.80 7.99
N LYS A 75 10.65 3.80 7.10
CA LYS A 75 11.59 3.75 5.98
C LYS A 75 10.90 3.82 4.61
N GLY A 76 9.64 4.25 4.59
CA GLY A 76 8.88 4.43 3.36
C GLY A 76 8.13 3.18 2.90
N ALA A 77 7.72 2.31 3.82
CA ALA A 77 6.76 1.26 3.49
C ALA A 77 5.46 1.86 2.93
N GLY A 78 4.76 1.08 2.12
CA GLY A 78 3.38 1.37 1.75
C GLY A 78 2.42 0.97 2.86
N THR A 79 1.13 1.18 2.66
CA THR A 79 0.09 0.89 3.66
C THR A 79 -1.02 0.02 3.09
N LEU A 80 -1.73 -0.69 3.96
CA LEU A 80 -3.04 -1.22 3.60
C LEU A 80 -4.03 -0.06 3.41
N ASP A 81 -4.79 -0.07 2.33
CA ASP A 81 -5.79 0.94 1.99
C ASP A 81 -7.17 0.49 2.46
N MET A 82 -7.93 1.37 3.12
CA MET A 82 -9.35 1.11 3.38
C MET A 82 -10.16 1.09 2.09
N TYR A 83 -9.81 1.99 1.17
CA TYR A 83 -10.42 2.10 -0.14
C TYR A 83 -9.33 2.17 -1.21
N TYR A 84 -9.36 1.23 -2.16
CA TYR A 84 -8.48 1.24 -3.31
C TYR A 84 -8.88 2.37 -4.27
N PRO A 85 -7.96 3.25 -4.68
CA PRO A 85 -8.26 4.29 -5.67
C PRO A 85 -8.39 3.67 -7.07
N GLN A 86 -9.60 3.58 -7.60
CA GLN A 86 -9.84 2.98 -8.92
C GLN A 86 -9.47 3.91 -10.07
N THR A 87 -10.05 5.11 -10.11
CA THR A 87 -9.81 6.15 -11.11
C THR A 87 -10.07 7.52 -10.50
N LEU A 88 -9.50 8.58 -11.07
CA LEU A 88 -9.51 9.93 -10.48
C LEU A 88 -10.92 10.50 -10.17
N THR A 89 -11.97 9.98 -10.79
CA THR A 89 -13.35 10.49 -10.65
C THR A 89 -14.31 9.54 -9.94
N THR A 90 -13.81 8.41 -9.41
CA THR A 90 -14.67 7.44 -8.71
C THR A 90 -14.83 7.79 -7.23
N ILE A 91 -16.01 7.47 -6.68
CA ILE A 91 -16.31 7.59 -5.24
C ILE A 91 -15.21 6.91 -4.39
N SER A 92 -14.72 5.75 -4.84
CA SER A 92 -13.64 5.00 -4.18
C SER A 92 -12.36 5.84 -4.00
N THR A 93 -12.02 6.69 -4.97
CA THR A 93 -10.84 7.56 -4.88
C THR A 93 -11.04 8.71 -3.90
N TYR A 94 -12.24 9.28 -3.82
CA TYR A 94 -12.55 10.26 -2.77
C TYR A 94 -12.51 9.60 -1.38
N GLN A 95 -13.09 8.42 -1.24
CA GLN A 95 -13.04 7.65 0.01
C GLN A 95 -11.60 7.32 0.41
N HIS A 96 -10.74 6.94 -0.54
CA HIS A 96 -9.31 6.75 -0.34
C HIS A 96 -8.63 8.03 0.16
N PHE A 97 -8.90 9.16 -0.50
CA PHE A 97 -8.33 10.44 -0.11
C PHE A 97 -8.69 10.80 1.34
N PHE A 98 -9.96 10.70 1.74
CA PHE A 98 -10.37 11.07 3.09
C PHE A 98 -9.96 10.04 4.16
N SER A 99 -10.07 8.75 3.87
CA SER A 99 -9.89 7.68 4.87
C SER A 99 -8.44 7.24 5.03
N ASP A 100 -7.62 7.40 3.99
CA ASP A 100 -6.25 6.90 3.97
C ASP A 100 -5.25 8.06 3.88
N VAL A 101 -5.38 8.95 2.89
CA VAL A 101 -4.41 10.04 2.63
C VAL A 101 -4.51 11.14 3.68
N LEU A 102 -5.71 11.70 3.89
CA LEU A 102 -5.91 12.78 4.86
C LEU A 102 -5.63 12.32 6.29
N SER A 103 -6.03 11.09 6.63
CA SER A 103 -5.71 10.47 7.92
C SER A 103 -4.20 10.33 8.12
N TYR A 104 -3.45 9.88 7.10
CA TYR A 104 -1.99 9.84 7.16
C TYR A 104 -1.40 11.24 7.40
N PHE A 105 -1.86 12.25 6.67
CA PHE A 105 -1.39 13.63 6.87
C PHE A 105 -1.63 14.12 8.29
N SER A 106 -2.85 13.91 8.80
CA SER A 106 -3.24 14.35 10.13
C SER A 106 -2.49 13.63 11.25
N CYS A 107 -2.03 12.39 11.05
CA CYS A 107 -1.37 11.59 12.08
C CYS A 107 0.17 11.54 11.95
N CYS A 108 0.70 11.62 10.73
CA CYS A 108 2.11 11.33 10.45
C CYS A 108 2.92 12.53 9.96
N ILE A 109 2.27 13.63 9.57
CA ILE A 109 2.94 14.82 9.04
C ILE A 109 2.82 15.99 10.02
N GLY A 110 3.87 16.83 10.09
CA GLY A 110 3.88 18.05 10.91
C GLY A 110 3.93 17.77 12.42
N ALA A 111 3.17 18.55 13.19
CA ALA A 111 3.16 18.50 14.66
C ALA A 111 2.68 17.14 15.22
N SER A 112 1.86 16.41 14.46
CA SER A 112 1.31 15.10 14.84
C SER A 112 2.37 14.01 14.99
N LYS A 113 3.52 14.18 14.32
CA LYS A 113 4.69 13.30 14.47
C LYS A 113 5.30 13.41 15.88
N ILE A 114 5.15 14.55 16.56
CA ILE A 114 5.66 14.80 17.92
C ILE A 114 4.80 14.07 18.97
N LEU A 115 3.52 13.82 18.67
CA LEU A 115 2.57 13.19 19.58
C LEU A 115 2.46 11.67 19.39
N ASN A 116 3.36 11.03 18.63
CA ASN A 116 3.31 9.60 18.27
C ASN A 116 2.00 9.11 17.61
N SER A 117 1.16 10.02 17.12
CA SER A 117 -0.12 9.66 16.48
C SER A 117 0.04 8.86 15.18
N CYS A 118 1.25 8.85 14.58
CA CYS A 118 1.53 8.00 13.43
C CYS A 118 1.52 6.51 13.78
N GLU A 119 1.92 6.13 14.99
CA GLU A 119 1.82 4.73 15.44
C GLU A 119 0.36 4.27 15.50
N HIS A 120 -0.54 5.16 15.93
CA HIS A 120 -1.97 4.90 15.93
C HIS A 120 -2.50 4.69 14.50
N TYR A 121 -2.12 5.55 13.55
CA TYR A 121 -2.45 5.34 12.14
C TYR A 121 -1.94 3.98 11.64
N MET A 122 -0.67 3.66 11.91
CA MET A 122 -0.02 2.43 11.45
C MET A 122 -0.60 1.16 12.10
N LYS A 123 -1.24 1.26 13.28
CA LYS A 123 -1.99 0.14 13.87
C LYS A 123 -3.15 -0.31 12.97
N TYR A 124 -3.81 0.62 12.26
CA TYR A 124 -4.97 0.35 11.42
C TYR A 124 -4.65 0.33 9.93
N ARG A 125 -3.55 0.96 9.53
CA ARG A 125 -3.03 1.01 8.16
C ARG A 125 -1.56 0.56 8.16
N PRO A 126 -1.25 -0.64 8.68
CA PRO A 126 0.12 -1.10 8.72
C PRO A 126 0.64 -1.30 7.29
N PRO A 127 1.96 -1.42 7.12
CA PRO A 127 2.50 -2.10 5.95
C PRO A 127 1.81 -3.44 5.75
N GLY A 128 1.67 -3.83 4.47
CA GLY A 128 1.20 -5.17 4.14
C GLY A 128 2.12 -6.26 4.72
N LYS A 129 1.80 -7.52 4.42
CA LYS A 129 2.77 -8.60 4.61
C LYS A 129 3.35 -8.95 3.26
N CYS A 130 4.62 -9.34 3.24
CA CYS A 130 5.23 -9.82 2.01
C CYS A 130 5.18 -11.35 1.92
N GLU A 131 5.09 -11.82 0.68
CA GLU A 131 5.20 -13.21 0.30
C GLU A 131 6.20 -13.37 -0.84
N HIS A 132 6.98 -14.45 -0.82
CA HIS A 132 7.87 -14.81 -1.92
C HIS A 132 7.03 -15.36 -3.08
N LEU A 133 6.50 -14.46 -3.89
CA LEU A 133 5.85 -14.81 -5.14
C LEU A 133 6.93 -15.18 -6.15
N LEU A 134 6.83 -16.39 -6.71
CA LEU A 134 7.73 -16.81 -7.78
C LEU A 134 7.57 -15.86 -8.95
N LEU A 135 8.66 -15.19 -9.35
CA LEU A 135 8.80 -14.49 -10.64
C LEU A 135 8.68 -15.55 -11.74
N THR A 136 7.47 -16.02 -11.98
CA THR A 136 7.19 -16.95 -13.08
C THR A 136 7.21 -16.12 -14.35
N PRO A 137 7.99 -16.50 -15.39
CA PRO A 137 7.63 -16.08 -16.73
C PRO A 137 6.20 -16.59 -16.94
N VAL A 138 5.32 -15.72 -17.42
CA VAL A 138 3.89 -15.95 -17.67
C VAL A 138 3.61 -17.41 -18.02
N TYR A 139 2.63 -18.01 -17.32
CA TYR A 139 2.08 -19.39 -17.42
C TYR A 139 2.37 -20.31 -16.22
N ALA A 140 1.51 -20.23 -15.20
CA ALA A 140 0.99 -21.43 -14.54
C ALA A 140 -0.39 -21.10 -13.94
N SER A 141 -1.43 -21.67 -14.53
CA SER A 141 -2.78 -21.76 -13.97
C SER A 141 -2.78 -22.73 -12.78
N GLY A 142 -3.29 -22.31 -11.61
CA GLY A 142 -3.62 -23.22 -10.51
C GLY A 142 -3.66 -22.52 -9.14
N ASP A 143 -4.83 -22.60 -8.50
CA ASP A 143 -5.31 -22.14 -7.18
C ASP A 143 -4.33 -21.48 -6.17
N PRO A 144 -4.72 -20.37 -5.51
CA PRO A 144 -4.06 -19.89 -4.30
C PRO A 144 -4.72 -20.44 -3.03
N ASP A 145 -3.93 -21.16 -2.23
CA ASP A 145 -4.26 -21.55 -0.86
C ASP A 145 -4.59 -20.32 0.00
N SER A 146 -5.72 -20.39 0.71
CA SER A 146 -6.29 -19.28 1.48
C SER A 146 -5.76 -19.27 2.92
N LEU A 147 -5.00 -18.24 3.31
CA LEU A 147 -4.63 -18.00 4.71
C LEU A 147 -5.63 -17.04 5.37
N THR A 148 -6.51 -17.56 6.24
CA THR A 148 -7.49 -16.78 7.00
C THR A 148 -6.87 -16.06 8.21
N LEU A 149 -6.99 -14.74 8.28
CA LEU A 149 -6.85 -13.97 9.54
C LEU A 149 -8.05 -13.05 9.77
N THR A 150 -8.51 -13.01 11.01
CA THR A 150 -9.73 -12.34 11.50
C THR A 150 -9.59 -10.82 11.58
N THR A 151 -10.58 -10.08 11.08
CA THR A 151 -10.69 -8.62 11.22
C THR A 151 -11.73 -8.25 12.30
N SER A 152 -11.33 -7.46 13.29
CA SER A 152 -12.25 -6.68 14.14
C SER A 152 -12.55 -5.31 13.50
N PRO A 153 -13.76 -4.74 13.66
CA PRO A 153 -14.14 -3.47 13.05
C PRO A 153 -13.77 -2.29 13.97
N CYS A 154 -13.17 -1.22 13.42
CA CYS A 154 -13.14 0.10 14.06
C CYS A 154 -14.00 1.08 13.26
N ARG A 155 -14.91 1.76 13.98
CA ARG A 155 -15.82 2.79 13.48
C ARG A 155 -15.07 4.12 13.30
N LEU A 156 -15.51 4.90 12.33
CA LEU A 156 -15.17 6.31 12.14
C LEU A 156 -15.62 7.12 13.38
N ASN A 157 -14.68 7.84 14.01
CA ASN A 157 -14.81 9.04 14.87
C ASN A 157 -13.87 9.11 16.09
N GLU A 158 -12.69 8.48 16.04
CA GLU A 158 -11.63 8.81 16.99
C GLU A 158 -10.49 9.49 16.21
N TYR A 159 -10.42 10.81 16.36
CA TYR A 159 -9.30 11.61 15.87
C TYR A 159 -8.10 11.35 16.77
N CYS A 160 -7.21 10.46 16.32
CA CYS A 160 -5.96 10.07 16.98
C CYS A 160 -6.10 9.34 18.33
#